data_AF-A0A7L2ILH2-F1
#
_entry.id   AF-A0A7L2ILH2-F1
#
_cell.length_a   1.000
_cell.length_b   1.000
_cell.length_c   1.000
_cell.angle_alpha   90.00
_cell.angle_beta   90.00
_cell.angle_gamma   90.00
#
_symmetry.space_group_name_H-M   'P 1'
#
loop_
_entity.id
_entity.type
_entity.pdbx_description
1 polymer ?
#
loop_
_entity_poly.entity_id
_entity_poly.type
_entity_poly.pdbx_seq_one_letter_code
_entity_poly.pdbx_strand_id
1 'polypeptide(L)'
;MAATVAASRSLAKRWLRPAARAWPAACQTLARNLHFTAYGKKNASAKISDSISTQYPVVDHEFDAVVVGAGGAGLRAAFGLSEAGFNTACVTKLFPTRSHTVAAQGGINAALGNMEDDNWRWHFYDTVKGSDWLGDQDAIHYMTEQAPAAVIELENYGMPFSRTEEGKIYQRAFGGQSLQFGKGGQAHRCCCVADRTGHSLLHTLYGRSLRYDTSYFVEYFALDLLMENGECRGVIALCIEDGTIHRFRAKNTVIATGGYGRTYFSCTSAHTSTGDGTAMVTRAGLPCQDLEFVQFHPTGIYGAGCLITEGCRGEGGILINSQGERFMERYAPVAKD
;
A
#
# COMPACT_ATOMS: atom_id res chain seq x y z
N MET A 1 83.78 -1.91 -25.99
CA MET A 1 84.20 -2.93 -26.98
C MET A 1 82.95 -3.50 -27.63
N ALA A 2 82.92 -3.50 -28.97
CA ALA A 2 82.08 -4.24 -29.94
C ALA A 2 80.59 -4.49 -29.59
N ALA A 3 79.57 -3.86 -30.20
CA ALA A 3 79.13 -3.85 -31.61
C ALA A 3 78.42 -5.13 -32.11
N THR A 4 77.13 -4.96 -32.46
CA THR A 4 76.35 -5.60 -33.56
C THR A 4 76.02 -7.12 -33.44
N VAL A 5 74.88 -7.70 -33.87
CA VAL A 5 74.08 -7.58 -35.11
C VAL A 5 72.64 -8.13 -34.92
N ALA A 6 71.73 -7.51 -35.69
CA ALA A 6 70.38 -7.81 -36.19
C ALA A 6 69.67 -9.21 -36.12
N ALA A 7 68.34 -9.09 -35.94
CA ALA A 7 67.20 -9.62 -36.74
C ALA A 7 66.86 -11.13 -36.82
N SER A 8 65.64 -11.52 -36.37
CA SER A 8 64.44 -11.68 -37.24
C SER A 8 63.42 -12.75 -36.74
N ARG A 9 62.14 -12.35 -36.85
CA ARG A 9 60.91 -13.09 -37.24
C ARG A 9 60.56 -14.50 -36.68
N SER A 10 59.42 -14.49 -35.96
CA SER A 10 58.23 -15.37 -36.04
C SER A 10 58.38 -16.89 -36.07
N LEU A 11 57.69 -17.60 -35.15
CA LEU A 11 56.54 -18.47 -35.47
C LEU A 11 55.95 -19.14 -34.21
N ALA A 12 54.70 -19.55 -34.35
CA ALA A 12 53.70 -19.88 -33.35
C ALA A 12 53.80 -21.27 -32.69
N LYS A 13 52.91 -21.43 -31.68
CA LYS A 13 52.31 -22.64 -31.08
C LYS A 13 53.11 -23.32 -29.96
N ARG A 14 52.55 -23.84 -28.86
CA ARG A 14 51.26 -23.82 -28.14
C ARG A 14 51.47 -24.79 -26.94
N TRP A 15 50.63 -24.70 -25.90
CA TRP A 15 50.44 -25.63 -24.74
C TRP A 15 51.37 -25.35 -23.54
N LEU A 16 50.86 -24.97 -22.36
CA LEU A 16 49.90 -25.70 -21.53
C LEU A 16 48.92 -24.78 -20.78
N ARG A 17 47.69 -25.28 -20.60
CA ARG A 17 46.61 -24.69 -19.78
C ARG A 17 46.87 -24.91 -18.28
N PRO A 18 46.21 -24.12 -17.42
CA PRO A 18 45.28 -24.75 -16.48
C PRO A 18 43.87 -24.15 -16.54
N ALA A 19 42.95 -24.93 -15.98
CA ALA A 19 41.50 -24.92 -16.13
C ALA A 19 40.80 -23.57 -15.92
N ALA A 20 39.87 -23.28 -16.83
CA ALA A 20 38.84 -22.26 -16.66
C ALA A 20 37.83 -22.73 -15.60
N ARG A 21 37.73 -21.99 -14.49
CA ARG A 21 36.49 -21.94 -13.70
C ARG A 21 35.61 -20.88 -14.35
N ALA A 22 34.50 -21.32 -14.94
CA ALA A 22 33.46 -20.43 -15.43
C ALA A 22 32.85 -19.68 -14.24
N TRP A 23 32.85 -18.35 -14.30
CA TRP A 23 32.04 -17.52 -13.41
C TRP A 23 30.57 -17.56 -13.89
N PRO A 24 29.58 -17.67 -12.99
CA PRO A 24 28.18 -17.55 -13.36
C PRO A 24 27.90 -16.16 -13.94
N ALA A 25 27.05 -16.11 -14.97
CA ALA A 25 26.60 -14.89 -15.64
C ALA A 25 25.64 -14.06 -14.75
N ALA A 26 26.12 -13.62 -13.59
CA ALA A 26 25.38 -12.80 -12.64
C ALA A 26 26.27 -11.69 -12.08
N CYS A 27 26.90 -10.92 -12.97
CA CYS A 27 27.48 -9.62 -12.61
C CYS A 27 27.53 -8.73 -13.85
N GLN A 28 26.38 -8.49 -14.45
CA GLN A 28 26.19 -7.28 -15.25
C GLN A 28 25.56 -6.26 -14.30
N THR A 29 26.39 -5.42 -13.71
CA THR A 29 25.96 -4.18 -13.07
C THR A 29 25.39 -3.26 -14.15
N LEU A 30 24.12 -3.46 -14.49
CA LEU A 30 23.30 -2.45 -15.14
C LEU A 30 23.09 -1.35 -14.10
N ALA A 31 23.87 -0.28 -14.20
CA ALA A 31 23.54 0.98 -13.55
C ALA A 31 22.18 1.43 -14.12
N ARG A 32 21.09 1.05 -13.45
CA ARG A 32 19.77 1.60 -13.75
C ARG A 32 19.77 3.02 -13.21
N ASN A 33 19.70 3.99 -14.12
CA ASN A 33 19.40 5.37 -13.74
C ASN A 33 18.10 5.37 -12.94
N LEU A 34 18.12 5.88 -11.72
CA LEU A 34 16.92 6.17 -10.93
C LEU A 34 16.11 7.19 -11.74
N HIS A 35 15.16 6.71 -12.53
CA HIS A 35 14.38 7.54 -13.43
C HIS A 35 13.25 8.19 -12.64
N PHE A 36 13.55 9.33 -12.01
CA PHE A 36 12.53 10.15 -11.38
C PHE A 36 11.89 11.03 -12.46
N THR A 37 10.62 10.78 -12.75
CA THR A 37 9.80 11.64 -13.61
C THR A 37 8.54 11.98 -12.82
N ALA A 38 8.56 13.14 -12.16
CA ALA A 38 7.40 13.71 -11.45
C ALA A 38 6.20 13.96 -12.38
N TYR A 39 6.51 14.14 -13.67
CA TYR A 39 5.57 14.14 -14.79
C TYR A 39 5.90 12.90 -15.59
N GLY A 40 4.94 11.99 -15.76
CA GLY A 40 5.12 10.70 -16.46
C GLY A 40 6.07 10.80 -17.65
N LYS A 41 6.87 9.75 -17.91
CA LYS A 41 7.86 9.70 -19.01
C LYS A 41 7.31 10.48 -20.21
N LYS A 42 8.02 11.53 -20.65
CA LYS A 42 7.76 12.24 -21.92
C LYS A 42 7.91 11.24 -23.08
N ASN A 43 7.02 10.29 -23.18
CA ASN A 43 6.83 9.44 -24.33
C ASN A 43 5.90 10.21 -25.25
N ALA A 44 6.19 10.13 -26.55
CA ALA A 44 5.51 10.82 -27.64
C ALA A 44 4.02 10.40 -27.85
N SER A 45 3.35 9.87 -26.83
CA SER A 45 1.97 9.38 -26.88
C SER A 45 0.94 10.34 -26.32
N ALA A 46 1.34 11.36 -25.54
CA ALA A 46 0.41 12.38 -25.06
C ALA A 46 -0.05 13.26 -26.23
N LYS A 47 -1.33 13.19 -26.57
CA LYS A 47 -1.92 14.00 -27.65
C LYS A 47 -2.82 15.07 -27.03
N ILE A 48 -2.57 16.33 -27.39
CA ILE A 48 -3.51 17.41 -27.09
C ILE A 48 -4.65 17.30 -28.11
N SER A 49 -5.87 17.11 -27.62
CA SER A 49 -7.06 17.04 -28.45
C SER A 49 -7.66 18.44 -28.61
N ASP A 50 -7.55 19.01 -29.81
CA ASP A 50 -8.17 20.30 -30.15
C ASP A 50 -9.69 20.21 -30.40
N SER A 51 -10.26 19.01 -30.39
CA SER A 51 -11.57 18.76 -31.02
C SER A 51 -12.80 18.95 -30.13
N ILE A 52 -12.68 19.18 -28.81
CA ILE A 52 -13.85 19.08 -27.89
C ILE A 52 -14.01 20.25 -26.91
N SER A 53 -12.96 20.96 -26.50
CA SER A 53 -13.09 22.07 -25.54
C SER A 53 -12.21 23.25 -25.93
N THR A 54 -12.85 24.37 -26.28
CA THR A 54 -12.16 25.65 -26.54
C THR A 54 -11.72 26.35 -25.25
N GLN A 55 -12.16 25.87 -24.08
CA GLN A 55 -11.92 26.50 -22.78
C GLN A 55 -10.88 25.76 -21.93
N TYR A 56 -10.80 24.43 -22.06
CA TYR A 56 -9.89 23.58 -21.28
C TYR A 56 -9.15 22.64 -22.22
N PRO A 57 -7.81 22.77 -22.37
CA PRO A 57 -7.04 21.84 -23.18
C PRO A 57 -7.12 20.43 -22.57
N VAL A 58 -7.37 19.44 -23.42
CA VAL A 58 -7.45 18.02 -23.03
C VAL A 58 -6.23 17.27 -23.52
N VAL A 59 -5.54 16.59 -22.60
CA VAL A 59 -4.39 15.74 -22.89
C VAL A 59 -4.79 14.27 -22.74
N ASP A 60 -4.64 13.50 -23.82
CA ASP A 60 -4.94 12.08 -23.83
C ASP A 60 -3.70 11.23 -23.55
N HIS A 61 -3.86 10.25 -22.66
CA HIS A 61 -2.87 9.23 -22.34
C HIS A 61 -3.42 7.84 -22.59
N GLU A 62 -2.53 6.90 -22.93
CA GLU A 62 -2.85 5.48 -23.09
C GLU A 62 -1.91 4.63 -22.21
N PHE A 63 -2.49 3.76 -21.39
CA PHE A 63 -1.80 2.83 -20.50
C PHE A 63 -2.48 1.46 -20.56
N ASP A 64 -1.80 0.41 -20.08
CA ASP A 64 -2.46 -0.89 -19.91
C ASP A 64 -3.42 -0.85 -18.72
N ALA A 65 -2.98 -0.20 -17.63
CA ALA A 65 -3.74 -0.03 -16.40
C ALA A 65 -3.58 1.38 -15.82
N VAL A 66 -4.64 1.89 -15.18
CA VAL A 66 -4.59 3.12 -14.37
C VAL A 66 -5.04 2.81 -12.94
N VAL A 67 -4.23 3.22 -11.96
CA VAL A 67 -4.54 3.15 -10.53
C VAL A 67 -4.84 4.56 -10.02
N VAL A 68 -6.00 4.76 -9.41
CA VAL A 68 -6.41 6.04 -8.84
C VAL A 68 -6.31 5.98 -7.31
N GLY A 69 -5.31 6.70 -6.78
CA GLY A 69 -4.94 6.72 -5.37
C GLY A 69 -3.56 6.11 -5.14
N ALA A 70 -2.77 6.75 -4.27
CA ALA A 70 -1.40 6.33 -3.93
C ALA A 70 -1.19 6.14 -2.42
N GLY A 71 -2.23 5.66 -1.72
CA GLY A 71 -2.10 5.09 -0.38
C GLY A 71 -1.45 3.70 -0.41
N GLY A 72 -1.49 2.96 0.71
CA GLY A 72 -0.89 1.63 0.78
C GLY A 72 -1.38 0.67 -0.30
N ALA A 73 -2.71 0.58 -0.49
CA ALA A 73 -3.32 -0.27 -1.51
C ALA A 73 -2.93 0.16 -2.94
N GLY A 74 -3.07 1.46 -3.24
CA GLY A 74 -2.78 2.01 -4.57
C GLY A 74 -1.32 1.84 -4.98
N LEU A 75 -0.37 2.10 -4.07
CA LEU A 75 1.05 1.86 -4.34
C LEU A 75 1.32 0.37 -4.58
N ARG A 76 0.84 -0.52 -3.69
CA ARG A 76 1.07 -1.97 -3.81
C ARG A 76 0.50 -2.54 -5.12
N ALA A 77 -0.66 -2.05 -5.57
CA ALA A 77 -1.26 -2.41 -6.84
C ALA A 77 -0.45 -1.87 -8.03
N ALA A 78 -0.10 -0.57 -8.02
CA ALA A 78 0.55 0.07 -9.15
C ALA A 78 1.93 -0.54 -9.48
N PHE A 79 2.78 -0.74 -8.48
CA PHE A 79 4.06 -1.40 -8.73
C PHE A 79 3.92 -2.91 -8.91
N GLY A 80 2.88 -3.56 -8.35
CA GLY A 80 2.59 -4.98 -8.63
C GLY A 80 2.23 -5.21 -10.12
N LEU A 81 1.43 -4.31 -10.70
CA LEU A 81 1.14 -4.30 -12.14
C LEU A 81 2.42 -4.03 -12.96
N SER A 82 3.23 -3.07 -12.54
CA SER A 82 4.48 -2.75 -13.23
C SER A 82 5.51 -3.88 -13.14
N GLU A 83 5.60 -4.56 -11.99
CA GLU A 83 6.41 -5.77 -11.79
C GLU A 83 5.99 -6.91 -12.72
N ALA A 84 4.69 -7.04 -12.98
CA ALA A 84 4.14 -7.99 -13.94
C ALA A 84 4.29 -7.55 -15.41
N GLY A 85 4.88 -6.38 -15.68
CA GLY A 85 5.19 -5.89 -17.03
C GLY A 85 4.12 -5.01 -17.68
N PHE A 86 3.08 -4.59 -16.94
CA PHE A 86 2.04 -3.70 -17.46
C PHE A 86 2.48 -2.23 -17.39
N ASN A 87 2.32 -1.49 -18.50
CA ASN A 87 2.52 -0.05 -18.51
C ASN A 87 1.41 0.61 -17.67
N THR A 88 1.78 1.07 -16.47
CA THR A 88 0.81 1.46 -15.43
C THR A 88 0.94 2.94 -15.07
N ALA A 89 -0.19 3.65 -15.08
CA ALA A 89 -0.30 5.00 -14.53
C ALA A 89 -0.81 4.95 -13.08
N CYS A 90 -0.22 5.76 -12.18
CA CYS A 90 -0.73 6.00 -10.84
C CYS A 90 -1.12 7.47 -10.69
N VAL A 91 -2.42 7.74 -10.67
CA VAL A 91 -3.03 9.08 -10.55
C VAL A 91 -3.36 9.32 -9.09
N THR A 92 -2.85 10.41 -8.50
CA THR A 92 -3.07 10.71 -7.09
C THR A 92 -3.22 12.20 -6.85
N LYS A 93 -4.24 12.61 -6.09
CA LYS A 93 -4.49 14.02 -5.76
C LYS A 93 -3.50 14.60 -4.72
N LEU A 94 -2.68 13.74 -4.12
CA LEU A 94 -1.65 14.12 -3.16
C LEU A 94 -0.31 13.51 -3.57
N PHE A 95 0.78 14.10 -3.12
CA PHE A 95 2.05 13.37 -3.05
C PHE A 95 1.85 12.05 -2.27
N PRO A 96 2.32 10.88 -2.77
CA PRO A 96 1.93 9.57 -2.23
C PRO A 96 2.03 9.42 -0.71
N THR A 97 3.12 9.90 -0.10
CA THR A 97 3.34 9.77 1.35
C THR A 97 2.49 10.72 2.22
N ARG A 98 1.63 11.54 1.60
CA ARG A 98 0.60 12.35 2.28
C ARG A 98 -0.76 11.67 2.33
N SER A 99 -0.90 10.49 1.73
CA SER A 99 -2.11 9.66 1.81
C SER A 99 -2.41 9.27 3.26
N HIS A 100 -3.69 9.12 3.61
CA HIS A 100 -4.10 8.89 5.01
C HIS A 100 -3.52 7.60 5.64
N THR A 101 -3.10 6.61 4.83
CA THR A 101 -2.32 5.45 5.30
C THR A 101 -1.13 5.85 6.19
N VAL A 102 -0.50 7.01 5.95
CA VAL A 102 0.63 7.51 6.75
C VAL A 102 0.30 7.70 8.23
N ALA A 103 -0.97 7.93 8.55
CA ALA A 103 -1.45 8.21 9.89
C ALA A 103 -1.87 6.95 10.66
N ALA A 104 -1.84 5.77 10.04
CA ALA A 104 -2.13 4.52 10.76
C ALA A 104 -1.04 4.23 11.79
N GLN A 105 -1.45 3.79 12.98
CA GLN A 105 -0.56 3.66 14.14
C GLN A 105 -0.35 2.19 14.55
N GLY A 106 -1.44 1.55 14.99
CA GLY A 106 -1.44 0.33 15.79
C GLY A 106 -0.67 -0.85 15.23
N GLY A 107 -0.82 -1.18 13.95
CA GLY A 107 -0.10 -2.29 13.34
C GLY A 107 -0.80 -2.90 12.13
N ILE A 108 -0.33 -4.08 11.74
CA ILE A 108 -0.90 -4.96 10.71
C ILE A 108 -0.95 -6.40 11.24
N ASN A 109 -2.11 -7.04 11.15
CA ASN A 109 -2.29 -8.38 11.70
C ASN A 109 -1.72 -9.45 10.77
N ALA A 110 -0.93 -10.37 11.32
CA ALA A 110 -0.55 -11.61 10.64
C ALA A 110 -0.22 -12.68 11.68
N ALA A 111 -0.72 -13.90 11.48
CA ALA A 111 -0.43 -15.04 12.34
C ALA A 111 0.99 -15.59 12.08
N LEU A 112 2.01 -14.78 12.41
CA LEU A 112 3.43 -15.13 12.28
C LEU A 112 3.91 -16.07 13.40
N GLY A 113 3.24 -16.02 14.55
CA GLY A 113 3.60 -16.83 15.72
C GLY A 113 4.93 -16.42 16.37
N ASN A 114 5.25 -15.11 16.39
CA ASN A 114 6.53 -14.65 16.94
C ASN A 114 6.50 -14.42 18.46
N MET A 115 5.30 -14.34 19.06
CA MET A 115 5.11 -14.12 20.50
C MET A 115 4.64 -15.39 21.21
N GLU A 116 3.74 -16.12 20.55
CA GLU A 116 3.25 -17.44 20.91
C GLU A 116 2.84 -18.19 19.63
N ASP A 117 2.62 -19.51 19.71
CA ASP A 117 2.05 -20.27 18.59
C ASP A 117 0.71 -19.66 18.14
N ASP A 118 0.56 -19.42 16.84
CA ASP A 118 -0.65 -18.85 16.26
C ASP A 118 -1.10 -19.64 15.02
N ASN A 119 -2.33 -19.42 14.57
CA ASN A 119 -2.88 -20.03 13.37
C ASN A 119 -3.69 -19.00 12.59
N TRP A 120 -3.45 -18.90 11.28
CA TRP A 120 -4.23 -17.99 10.43
C TRP A 120 -5.74 -18.27 10.50
N ARG A 121 -6.15 -19.51 10.82
CA ARG A 121 -7.55 -19.89 11.01
C ARG A 121 -8.18 -19.27 12.27
N TRP A 122 -7.38 -18.96 13.28
CA TRP A 122 -7.85 -18.21 14.45
C TRP A 122 -8.07 -16.74 14.10
N HIS A 123 -7.15 -16.15 13.33
CA HIS A 123 -7.34 -14.82 12.74
C HIS A 123 -8.57 -14.75 11.81
N PHE A 124 -8.80 -15.78 10.99
CA PHE A 124 -10.02 -15.95 10.21
C PHE A 124 -11.28 -15.90 11.09
N TYR A 125 -11.33 -16.74 12.13
CA TYR A 125 -12.47 -16.78 13.04
C TYR A 125 -12.73 -15.45 13.73
N ASP A 126 -11.68 -14.80 14.25
CA ASP A 126 -11.80 -13.50 14.90
C ASP A 126 -12.34 -12.45 13.92
N THR A 127 -11.93 -12.52 12.65
CA THR A 127 -12.38 -11.58 11.60
C THR A 127 -13.84 -11.83 11.22
N VAL A 128 -14.26 -13.09 11.05
CA VAL A 128 -15.67 -13.45 10.75
C VAL A 128 -16.60 -13.07 11.90
N LYS A 129 -16.18 -13.32 13.14
CA LYS A 129 -16.93 -12.89 14.32
C LYS A 129 -16.95 -11.36 14.43
N GLY A 130 -15.81 -10.71 14.18
CA GLY A 130 -15.66 -9.25 14.27
C GLY A 130 -16.43 -8.49 13.20
N SER A 131 -16.71 -9.11 12.05
CA SER A 131 -17.59 -8.57 11.01
C SER A 131 -19.09 -8.77 11.31
N ASP A 132 -19.42 -9.34 12.48
CA ASP A 132 -20.77 -9.73 12.88
C ASP A 132 -21.46 -10.58 11.80
N TRP A 133 -20.69 -11.52 11.22
CA TRP A 133 -21.11 -12.44 10.14
C TRP A 133 -21.58 -11.78 8.84
N LEU A 134 -21.44 -10.46 8.68
CA LEU A 134 -21.74 -9.78 7.41
C LEU A 134 -20.59 -9.92 6.40
N GLY A 135 -19.37 -10.13 6.87
CA GLY A 135 -18.20 -10.22 5.99
C GLY A 135 -18.14 -11.53 5.19
N ASP A 136 -17.80 -11.41 3.90
CA ASP A 136 -17.67 -12.54 2.99
C ASP A 136 -16.50 -13.45 3.38
N GLN A 137 -16.81 -14.70 3.71
CA GLN A 137 -15.84 -15.60 4.32
C GLN A 137 -14.77 -16.10 3.34
N ASP A 138 -15.03 -16.12 2.04
CA ASP A 138 -14.03 -16.42 1.02
C ASP A 138 -12.95 -15.32 0.94
N ALA A 139 -13.35 -14.06 0.97
CA ALA A 139 -12.44 -12.92 1.03
C ALA A 139 -11.66 -12.88 2.35
N ILE A 140 -12.33 -13.12 3.49
CA ILE A 140 -11.68 -13.17 4.81
C ILE A 140 -10.68 -14.34 4.89
N HIS A 141 -11.02 -15.50 4.33
CA HIS A 141 -10.10 -16.64 4.23
C HIS A 141 -8.85 -16.26 3.44
N TYR A 142 -9.00 -15.73 2.22
CA TYR A 142 -7.86 -15.29 1.42
C TYR A 142 -7.00 -14.27 2.18
N MET A 143 -7.61 -13.24 2.77
CA MET A 143 -6.89 -12.20 3.50
C MET A 143 -6.07 -12.77 4.67
N THR A 144 -6.70 -13.60 5.50
CA THR A 144 -6.07 -14.10 6.73
C THR A 144 -5.01 -15.16 6.47
N GLU A 145 -5.21 -16.03 5.47
CA GLU A 145 -4.20 -17.00 5.02
C GLU A 145 -3.00 -16.32 4.34
N GLN A 146 -3.21 -15.25 3.56
CA GLN A 146 -2.13 -14.53 2.88
C GLN A 146 -1.39 -13.54 3.80
N ALA A 147 -1.96 -13.17 4.95
CA ALA A 147 -1.38 -12.17 5.84
C ALA A 147 0.08 -12.43 6.25
N PRO A 148 0.51 -13.66 6.62
CA PRO A 148 1.91 -13.94 6.93
C PRO A 148 2.86 -13.61 5.79
N ALA A 149 2.55 -14.06 4.56
CA ALA A 149 3.39 -13.82 3.39
C ALA A 149 3.44 -12.32 3.04
N ALA A 150 2.31 -11.62 3.13
CA ALA A 150 2.22 -10.19 2.86
C ALA A 150 3.04 -9.35 3.86
N VAL A 151 3.02 -9.68 5.16
CA VAL A 151 3.83 -8.96 6.17
C VAL A 151 5.32 -9.26 6.01
N ILE A 152 5.69 -10.51 5.70
CA ILE A 152 7.08 -10.89 5.41
C ILE A 152 7.59 -10.17 4.14
N GLU A 153 6.75 -10.00 3.12
CA GLU A 153 7.11 -9.22 1.93
C GLU A 153 7.46 -7.77 2.29
N LEU A 154 6.67 -7.13 3.15
CA LEU A 154 6.95 -5.76 3.61
C LEU A 154 8.26 -5.66 4.39
N GLU A 155 8.54 -6.62 5.27
CA GLU A 155 9.80 -6.68 6.03
C GLU A 155 10.99 -6.85 5.08
N ASN A 156 10.88 -7.73 4.09
CA ASN A 156 11.88 -7.93 3.04
C ASN A 156 12.06 -6.73 2.11
N TYR A 157 11.06 -5.84 2.00
CA TYR A 157 11.22 -4.53 1.35
C TYR A 157 11.98 -3.51 2.20
N GLY A 158 12.27 -3.83 3.46
CA GLY A 158 12.97 -2.98 4.41
C GLY A 158 12.05 -2.23 5.37
N MET A 159 10.82 -2.68 5.58
CA MET A 159 9.94 -2.06 6.59
C MET A 159 10.54 -2.26 8.00
N PRO A 160 10.78 -1.18 8.76
CA PRO A 160 11.55 -1.24 10.01
C PRO A 160 10.69 -1.69 11.20
N PHE A 161 10.12 -2.90 11.14
CA PHE A 161 9.37 -3.48 12.26
C PHE A 161 10.16 -3.46 13.56
N SER A 162 9.46 -3.18 14.67
CA SER A 162 9.97 -3.42 16.02
C SER A 162 10.33 -4.90 16.17
N ARG A 163 11.28 -5.22 17.04
CA ARG A 163 11.86 -6.56 17.14
C ARG A 163 11.64 -7.19 18.50
N THR A 164 11.50 -8.52 18.49
CA THR A 164 11.63 -9.34 19.69
C THR A 164 13.11 -9.55 20.02
N GLU A 165 13.40 -10.13 21.19
CA GLU A 165 14.76 -10.53 21.59
C GLU A 165 15.41 -11.53 20.60
N GLU A 166 14.59 -12.29 19.86
CA GLU A 166 15.05 -13.23 18.84
C GLU A 166 15.33 -12.57 17.47
N GLY A 167 15.14 -11.25 17.36
CA GLY A 167 15.29 -10.51 16.09
C GLY A 167 14.12 -10.68 15.12
N LYS A 168 13.03 -11.35 15.53
CA LYS A 168 11.79 -11.48 14.74
C LYS A 168 10.93 -10.21 14.85
N ILE A 169 9.90 -10.10 14.01
CA ILE A 169 8.93 -9.00 14.06
C ILE A 169 8.16 -9.07 15.39
N TYR A 170 8.22 -8.01 16.18
CA TYR A 170 7.42 -7.86 17.39
C TYR A 170 5.93 -7.71 17.06
N GLN A 171 5.09 -8.39 17.83
CA GLN A 171 3.64 -8.35 17.69
C GLN A 171 3.00 -8.01 19.06
N ARG A 172 1.98 -7.16 19.06
CA ARG A 172 1.25 -6.75 20.27
C ARG A 172 -0.18 -7.30 20.29
N ALA A 173 -0.81 -7.22 21.45
CA ALA A 173 -2.25 -7.43 21.57
C ALA A 173 -3.02 -6.28 20.88
N PHE A 174 -4.25 -6.58 20.46
CA PHE A 174 -5.19 -5.64 19.86
C PHE A 174 -6.62 -6.16 20.07
N GLY A 175 -7.62 -5.29 19.89
CA GLY A 175 -9.01 -5.63 20.16
C GLY A 175 -9.53 -6.77 19.30
N GLY A 176 -10.36 -7.63 19.92
CA GLY A 176 -11.06 -8.71 19.22
C GLY A 176 -10.20 -9.89 18.76
N GLN A 177 -8.94 -9.99 19.20
CA GLN A 177 -8.02 -11.04 18.78
C GLN A 177 -7.86 -12.14 19.83
N SER A 178 -8.05 -13.39 19.43
CA SER A 178 -8.03 -14.53 20.32
C SER A 178 -7.26 -15.73 19.78
N LEU A 179 -6.83 -16.62 20.67
CA LEU A 179 -6.28 -17.93 20.32
C LEU A 179 -7.40 -18.98 20.31
N GLN A 180 -7.18 -20.10 19.60
CA GLN A 180 -8.03 -21.29 19.64
C GLN A 180 -9.52 -21.02 19.36
N PHE A 181 -9.83 -20.21 18.34
CA PHE A 181 -11.21 -19.88 17.96
C PHE A 181 -12.02 -19.25 19.11
N GLY A 182 -11.50 -18.24 19.78
CA GLY A 182 -12.19 -17.54 20.88
C GLY A 182 -12.04 -18.16 22.27
N LYS A 183 -11.29 -19.26 22.41
CA LYS A 183 -11.24 -20.06 23.65
C LYS A 183 -9.89 -20.02 24.36
N GLY A 184 -8.84 -19.55 23.68
CA GLY A 184 -7.45 -19.64 24.14
C GLY A 184 -6.89 -18.37 24.77
N GLY A 185 -7.72 -17.39 25.09
CA GLY A 185 -7.28 -16.09 25.61
C GLY A 185 -6.85 -15.11 24.51
N GLN A 186 -6.26 -14.00 24.92
CA GLN A 186 -5.81 -12.90 24.05
C GLN A 186 -4.64 -13.35 23.16
N ALA A 187 -4.70 -12.98 21.87
CA ALA A 187 -3.59 -13.19 20.94
C ALA A 187 -2.74 -11.91 20.77
N HIS A 188 -1.46 -12.11 20.40
CA HIS A 188 -0.51 -11.05 20.05
C HIS A 188 -0.06 -11.22 18.59
N ARG A 189 -0.90 -10.82 17.64
CA ARG A 189 -0.60 -10.95 16.20
C ARG A 189 -0.53 -9.63 15.41
N CYS A 190 -0.68 -8.50 16.10
CA CYS A 190 -0.59 -7.18 15.49
C CYS A 190 0.88 -6.75 15.36
N CYS A 191 1.47 -6.98 14.17
CA CYS A 191 2.84 -6.61 13.83
C CYS A 191 2.97 -5.09 13.75
N CYS A 192 4.00 -4.49 14.34
CA CYS A 192 4.06 -3.03 14.42
C CYS A 192 5.46 -2.42 14.29
N VAL A 193 5.48 -1.14 13.94
CA VAL A 193 6.65 -0.26 14.02
C VAL A 193 6.36 0.78 15.10
N ALA A 194 6.65 0.44 16.36
CA ALA A 194 6.16 1.20 17.51
C ALA A 194 4.67 1.54 17.32
N ASP A 195 4.31 2.82 17.31
CA ASP A 195 2.97 3.37 17.07
C ASP A 195 2.87 4.13 15.72
N ARG A 196 3.79 3.86 14.78
CA ARG A 196 3.92 4.55 13.49
C ARG A 196 3.97 3.57 12.32
N THR A 197 3.20 2.48 12.42
CA THR A 197 3.21 1.40 11.42
C THR A 197 2.79 1.89 10.04
N GLY A 198 1.76 2.74 9.95
CA GLY A 198 1.28 3.32 8.70
C GLY A 198 2.28 4.24 8.02
N HIS A 199 2.98 5.07 8.81
CA HIS A 199 4.07 5.91 8.32
C HIS A 199 5.16 5.07 7.65
N SER A 200 5.65 4.07 8.37
CA SER A 200 6.71 3.19 7.89
C SER A 200 6.28 2.38 6.67
N LEU A 201 5.07 1.79 6.71
CA LEU A 201 4.50 1.04 5.60
C LEU A 201 4.42 1.88 4.33
N LEU A 202 3.89 3.10 4.43
CA LEU A 202 3.68 3.95 3.26
C LEU A 202 5.01 4.43 2.67
N HIS A 203 5.98 4.79 3.52
CA HIS A 203 7.31 5.17 3.06
C HIS A 203 8.08 3.99 2.46
N THR A 204 7.98 2.78 3.02
CA THR A 204 8.58 1.58 2.45
C THR A 204 7.97 1.25 1.09
N LEU A 205 6.64 1.27 0.95
CA LEU A 205 5.98 1.01 -0.33
C LEU A 205 6.31 2.09 -1.38
N TYR A 206 6.37 3.36 -0.99
CA TYR A 206 6.79 4.42 -1.89
C TYR A 206 8.24 4.23 -2.33
N GLY A 207 9.17 3.97 -1.40
CA GLY A 207 10.57 3.67 -1.74
C GLY A 207 10.71 2.44 -2.64
N ARG A 208 9.88 1.41 -2.43
CA ARG A 208 9.83 0.22 -3.28
C ARG A 208 9.33 0.54 -4.69
N SER A 209 8.28 1.36 -4.81
CA SER A 209 7.67 1.67 -6.11
C SER A 209 8.62 2.43 -7.04
N LEU A 210 9.53 3.25 -6.49
CA LEU A 210 10.58 3.95 -7.24
C LEU A 210 11.58 3.02 -7.96
N ARG A 211 11.53 1.71 -7.71
CA ARG A 211 12.36 0.70 -8.40
C ARG A 211 11.74 0.20 -9.70
N TYR A 212 10.49 0.55 -9.97
CA TYR A 212 9.73 0.15 -11.15
C TYR A 212 9.44 1.37 -12.02
N ASP A 213 8.96 1.16 -13.23
CA ASP A 213 8.69 2.21 -14.21
C ASP A 213 7.23 2.67 -14.25
N THR A 214 6.52 2.50 -13.13
CA THR A 214 5.20 3.08 -12.89
C THR A 214 5.22 4.59 -13.20
N SER A 215 4.30 5.07 -14.04
CA SER A 215 4.19 6.48 -14.38
C SER A 215 3.29 7.19 -13.38
N TYR A 216 3.86 8.06 -12.56
CA TYR A 216 3.11 8.82 -11.56
C TYR A 216 2.59 10.13 -12.12
N PHE A 217 1.33 10.43 -11.81
CA PHE A 217 0.66 11.70 -12.05
C PHE A 217 0.25 12.25 -10.69
N VAL A 218 1.19 12.97 -10.07
CA VAL A 218 1.08 13.48 -8.71
C VAL A 218 0.35 14.81 -8.71
N GLU A 219 -0.54 15.00 -7.73
CA GLU A 219 -1.43 16.16 -7.64
C GLU A 219 -2.35 16.29 -8.86
N TYR A 220 -2.90 15.13 -9.28
CA TYR A 220 -3.96 15.03 -10.26
C TYR A 220 -5.25 14.58 -9.55
N PHE A 221 -6.30 15.37 -9.70
CA PHE A 221 -7.60 15.08 -9.09
C PHE A 221 -8.48 14.33 -10.09
N ALA A 222 -8.71 13.03 -9.86
CA ALA A 222 -9.63 12.25 -10.68
C ALA A 222 -11.08 12.72 -10.47
N LEU A 223 -11.79 12.97 -11.58
CA LEU A 223 -13.13 13.54 -11.59
C LEU A 223 -14.18 12.46 -11.79
N ASP A 224 -14.04 11.63 -12.83
CA ASP A 224 -15.02 10.60 -13.20
C ASP A 224 -14.38 9.42 -13.94
N LEU A 225 -15.11 8.30 -13.94
CA LEU A 225 -14.81 7.13 -14.77
C LEU A 225 -15.23 7.38 -16.22
N LEU A 226 -14.43 6.88 -17.15
CA LEU A 226 -14.78 6.83 -18.57
C LEU A 226 -15.53 5.53 -18.85
N MET A 227 -16.86 5.55 -18.82
CA MET A 227 -17.71 4.37 -19.02
C MET A 227 -18.17 4.27 -20.48
N GLU A 228 -18.13 3.06 -21.04
CA GLU A 228 -18.63 2.76 -22.38
C GLU A 228 -19.23 1.35 -22.40
N ASN A 229 -20.50 1.21 -22.79
CA ASN A 229 -21.19 -0.08 -22.88
C ASN A 229 -21.10 -0.94 -21.60
N GLY A 230 -21.12 -0.31 -20.42
CA GLY A 230 -20.97 -0.98 -19.13
C GLY A 230 -19.52 -1.32 -18.73
N GLU A 231 -18.54 -0.98 -19.56
CA GLU A 231 -17.12 -1.22 -19.31
C GLU A 231 -16.40 0.07 -18.92
N CYS A 232 -15.50 0.00 -17.94
CA CYS A 232 -14.62 1.11 -17.61
C CYS A 232 -13.43 1.15 -18.60
N ARG A 233 -13.25 2.29 -19.27
CA ARG A 233 -12.19 2.56 -20.26
C ARG A 233 -11.09 3.49 -19.73
N GLY A 234 -11.14 3.86 -18.45
CA GLY A 234 -10.19 4.78 -17.85
C GLY A 234 -10.83 5.82 -16.94
N VAL A 235 -10.12 6.94 -16.74
CA VAL A 235 -10.58 8.07 -15.92
C VAL A 235 -10.26 9.42 -16.56
N ILE A 236 -11.04 10.44 -16.22
CA ILE A 236 -10.72 11.85 -16.51
C ILE A 236 -10.28 12.56 -15.21
N ALA A 237 -9.25 13.38 -15.29
CA ALA A 237 -8.65 14.06 -14.15
C ALA A 237 -8.23 15.49 -14.46
N LEU A 238 -8.16 16.31 -13.41
CA LEU A 238 -7.62 17.67 -13.43
C LEU A 238 -6.16 17.64 -12.93
N CYS A 239 -5.23 18.18 -13.70
CA CYS A 239 -3.89 18.51 -13.21
C CYS A 239 -4.01 19.76 -12.33
N ILE A 240 -3.71 19.64 -11.03
CA ILE A 240 -3.89 20.75 -10.08
C ILE A 240 -2.85 21.85 -10.33
N GLU A 241 -1.66 21.49 -10.82
CA GLU A 241 -0.57 22.44 -11.02
C GLU A 241 -0.80 23.41 -12.17
N ASP A 242 -1.29 22.92 -13.32
CA ASP A 242 -1.43 23.73 -14.55
C ASP A 242 -2.88 23.91 -15.01
N GLY A 243 -3.84 23.28 -14.34
CA GLY A 243 -5.27 23.39 -14.65
C GLY A 243 -5.72 22.63 -15.90
N THR A 244 -4.84 21.84 -16.53
CA THR A 244 -5.19 21.08 -17.73
C THR A 244 -6.02 19.83 -17.40
N ILE A 245 -6.83 19.39 -18.36
CA ILE A 245 -7.67 18.20 -18.21
C ILE A 245 -6.98 17.02 -18.90
N HIS A 246 -6.98 15.88 -18.23
CA HIS A 246 -6.33 14.67 -18.72
C HIS A 246 -7.31 13.51 -18.78
N ARG A 247 -7.30 12.77 -19.89
CA ARG A 247 -7.99 11.48 -20.00
C ARG A 247 -6.95 10.37 -20.01
N PHE A 248 -7.05 9.47 -19.04
CA PHE A 248 -6.21 8.29 -18.92
C PHE A 248 -6.99 7.09 -19.44
N ARG A 249 -6.78 6.72 -20.71
CA ARG A 249 -7.38 5.52 -21.29
C ARG A 249 -6.58 4.30 -20.86
N ALA A 250 -7.28 3.27 -20.37
CA ALA A 250 -6.68 2.02 -19.96
C ALA A 250 -7.62 0.83 -20.14
N LYS A 251 -7.05 -0.38 -20.26
CA LYS A 251 -7.84 -1.61 -20.31
C LYS A 251 -8.41 -1.97 -18.94
N ASN A 252 -7.69 -1.64 -17.87
CA ASN A 252 -8.13 -1.85 -16.49
C ASN A 252 -7.95 -0.59 -15.66
N THR A 253 -8.94 -0.29 -14.81
CA THR A 253 -8.90 0.84 -13.86
C THR A 253 -9.04 0.30 -12.44
N VAL A 254 -8.12 0.67 -11.55
CA VAL A 254 -8.15 0.31 -10.13
C VAL A 254 -8.47 1.56 -9.31
N ILE A 255 -9.55 1.52 -8.52
CA ILE A 255 -9.89 2.59 -7.57
C ILE A 255 -9.33 2.23 -6.19
N ALA A 256 -8.44 3.09 -5.67
CA ALA A 256 -7.80 2.94 -4.35
C ALA A 256 -7.78 4.28 -3.60
N THR A 257 -8.90 5.03 -3.65
CA THR A 257 -8.99 6.45 -3.22
C THR A 257 -9.15 6.68 -1.72
N GLY A 258 -9.25 5.63 -0.91
CA GLY A 258 -9.50 5.73 0.53
C GLY A 258 -10.98 5.97 0.89
N GLY A 259 -11.23 6.23 2.17
CA GLY A 259 -12.59 6.38 2.72
C GLY A 259 -13.16 7.80 2.70
N TYR A 260 -14.26 8.00 3.43
CA TYR A 260 -15.08 9.23 3.40
C TYR A 260 -15.39 9.82 4.79
N GLY A 261 -14.54 9.60 5.80
CA GLY A 261 -14.82 10.04 7.18
C GLY A 261 -15.08 11.55 7.35
N ARG A 262 -14.70 12.39 6.37
CA ARG A 262 -15.01 13.83 6.35
C ARG A 262 -16.48 14.17 6.11
N THR A 263 -17.36 13.20 5.94
CA THR A 263 -18.81 13.39 6.04
C THR A 263 -19.26 13.74 7.46
N TYR A 264 -18.46 13.38 8.48
CA TYR A 264 -18.73 13.68 9.88
C TYR A 264 -18.04 14.96 10.35
N PHE A 265 -18.67 15.64 11.31
CA PHE A 265 -18.14 16.87 11.92
C PHE A 265 -16.81 16.63 12.65
N SER A 266 -16.71 15.55 13.41
CA SER A 266 -15.49 15.11 14.08
C SER A 266 -15.09 13.74 13.56
N CYS A 267 -13.86 13.61 13.08
CA CYS A 267 -13.30 12.35 12.58
C CYS A 267 -11.78 12.33 12.78
N THR A 268 -11.21 11.13 12.85
CA THR A 268 -9.75 10.91 12.82
C THR A 268 -9.16 11.06 11.42
N SER A 269 -10.03 11.08 10.41
CA SER A 269 -9.66 11.12 9.00
C SER A 269 -8.99 12.42 8.59
N ALA A 270 -7.99 12.32 7.71
CA ALA A 270 -7.40 13.49 7.09
C ALA A 270 -8.47 14.30 6.34
N HIS A 271 -8.23 15.60 6.16
CA HIS A 271 -9.10 16.50 5.37
C HIS A 271 -9.36 15.98 3.95
N THR A 272 -8.47 15.14 3.43
CA THR A 272 -8.50 14.60 2.08
C THR A 272 -9.29 13.29 1.94
N SER A 273 -9.87 12.75 3.03
CA SER A 273 -10.69 11.52 3.01
C SER A 273 -12.15 11.84 2.68
N THR A 274 -12.41 12.13 1.41
CA THR A 274 -13.64 12.76 0.90
C THR A 274 -14.52 11.84 0.05
N GLY A 275 -14.21 10.55 -0.06
CA GLY A 275 -15.05 9.60 -0.80
C GLY A 275 -15.07 9.78 -2.32
N ASP A 276 -14.02 10.37 -2.91
CA ASP A 276 -14.03 10.75 -4.33
C ASP A 276 -14.28 9.55 -5.25
N GLY A 277 -13.58 8.43 -5.02
CA GLY A 277 -13.78 7.21 -5.81
C GLY A 277 -15.14 6.57 -5.62
N THR A 278 -15.67 6.58 -4.39
CA THR A 278 -17.05 6.15 -4.10
C THR A 278 -18.04 6.99 -4.92
N ALA A 279 -17.84 8.30 -4.97
CA ALA A 279 -18.69 9.19 -5.74
C ALA A 279 -18.54 9.01 -7.27
N MET A 280 -17.34 8.71 -7.78
CA MET A 280 -17.12 8.35 -9.18
C MET A 280 -17.89 7.09 -9.57
N VAL A 281 -17.88 6.06 -8.73
CA VAL A 281 -18.66 4.82 -8.91
C VAL A 281 -20.16 5.12 -8.95
N THR A 282 -20.66 5.91 -8.00
CA THR A 282 -22.08 6.32 -7.97
C THR A 282 -22.48 7.10 -9.22
N ARG A 283 -21.67 8.07 -9.67
CA ARG A 283 -21.96 8.84 -10.90
C ARG A 283 -21.91 7.99 -12.16
N ALA A 284 -21.11 6.93 -12.17
CA ALA A 284 -21.09 5.92 -13.22
C ALA A 284 -22.33 4.99 -13.21
N GLY A 285 -23.27 5.16 -12.27
CA GLY A 285 -24.47 4.33 -12.15
C GLY A 285 -24.22 2.95 -11.56
N LEU A 286 -23.06 2.74 -10.92
CA LEU A 286 -22.71 1.49 -10.27
C LEU A 286 -23.07 1.52 -8.77
N PRO A 287 -23.43 0.37 -8.17
CA PRO A 287 -23.77 0.32 -6.76
C PRO A 287 -22.54 0.46 -5.86
N CYS A 288 -22.74 1.08 -4.71
CA CYS A 288 -21.88 0.92 -3.55
C CYS A 288 -22.54 -0.06 -2.56
N GLN A 289 -21.79 -0.55 -1.58
CA GLN A 289 -22.27 -1.55 -0.63
C GLN A 289 -21.92 -1.12 0.81
N ASP A 290 -22.81 -1.45 1.75
CA ASP A 290 -22.63 -1.36 3.21
C ASP A 290 -22.21 0.03 3.73
N LEU A 291 -22.65 1.11 3.07
CA LEU A 291 -22.22 2.48 3.38
C LEU A 291 -22.73 2.99 4.74
N GLU A 292 -23.76 2.36 5.30
CA GLU A 292 -24.31 2.65 6.63
C GLU A 292 -23.39 2.17 7.76
N PHE A 293 -22.46 1.26 7.50
CA PHE A 293 -21.55 0.70 8.50
C PHE A 293 -20.32 1.60 8.70
N VAL A 294 -20.48 2.63 9.53
CA VAL A 294 -19.40 3.57 9.88
C VAL A 294 -18.75 3.18 11.21
N GLN A 295 -17.44 2.89 11.20
CA GLN A 295 -16.68 2.58 12.41
C GLN A 295 -16.31 3.84 13.21
N PHE A 296 -16.66 3.86 14.49
CA PHE A 296 -16.22 4.87 15.45
C PHE A 296 -15.09 4.29 16.30
N HIS A 297 -13.87 4.79 16.11
CA HIS A 297 -12.74 4.34 16.91
C HIS A 297 -12.93 4.81 18.38
N PRO A 298 -12.77 3.93 19.39
CA PRO A 298 -13.08 4.26 20.79
C PRO A 298 -12.34 5.49 21.35
N THR A 299 -11.10 5.70 20.92
CA THR A 299 -10.18 6.69 21.53
C THR A 299 -9.68 7.75 20.55
N GLY A 300 -10.60 8.49 19.92
CA GLY A 300 -10.26 9.80 19.33
C GLY A 300 -10.06 10.83 20.45
N ILE A 301 -8.99 11.64 20.40
CA ILE A 301 -8.72 12.62 21.45
C ILE A 301 -9.84 13.66 21.53
N TYR A 302 -10.28 13.99 22.75
CA TYR A 302 -11.33 14.98 22.98
C TYR A 302 -10.94 16.35 22.41
N GLY A 303 -11.91 17.04 21.80
CA GLY A 303 -11.69 18.32 21.11
C GLY A 303 -11.10 18.14 19.71
N ALA A 304 -9.84 17.70 19.61
CA ALA A 304 -9.12 17.72 18.33
C ALA A 304 -9.47 16.56 17.37
N GLY A 305 -9.93 15.41 17.88
CA GLY A 305 -10.32 14.26 17.06
C GLY A 305 -9.16 13.39 16.52
N CYS A 306 -7.90 13.75 16.79
CA CYS A 306 -6.73 12.92 16.45
C CYS A 306 -6.83 11.52 17.08
N LEU A 307 -6.48 10.49 16.31
CA LEU A 307 -6.45 9.10 16.78
C LEU A 307 -5.40 8.91 17.88
N ILE A 308 -5.81 8.27 18.98
CA ILE A 308 -4.91 7.60 19.92
C ILE A 308 -5.08 6.10 19.72
N THR A 309 -4.01 5.41 19.35
CA THR A 309 -4.05 4.00 18.95
C THR A 309 -4.71 3.09 19.98
N GLU A 310 -5.49 2.12 19.50
CA GLU A 310 -5.91 0.96 20.29
C GLU A 310 -4.73 0.14 20.85
N GLY A 311 -3.53 0.28 20.25
CA GLY A 311 -2.29 -0.26 20.82
C GLY A 311 -2.05 0.22 22.26
N CYS A 312 -2.53 1.41 22.67
CA CYS A 312 -2.44 1.84 24.06
C CYS A 312 -3.13 0.86 25.02
N ARG A 313 -4.29 0.31 24.63
CA ARG A 313 -5.02 -0.72 25.41
C ARG A 313 -4.37 -2.08 25.26
N GLY A 314 -3.88 -2.41 24.06
CA GLY A 314 -3.08 -3.62 23.81
C GLY A 314 -1.81 -3.71 24.67
N GLU A 315 -1.21 -2.57 25.03
CA GLU A 315 -0.04 -2.47 25.92
C GLU A 315 -0.43 -2.29 27.41
N GLY A 316 -1.71 -2.49 27.75
CA GLY A 316 -2.21 -2.49 29.14
C GLY A 316 -2.93 -1.23 29.61
N GLY A 317 -3.12 -0.23 28.74
CA GLY A 317 -3.94 0.95 29.03
C GLY A 317 -5.41 0.59 29.29
N ILE A 318 -6.10 1.42 30.07
CA ILE A 318 -7.50 1.19 30.47
C ILE A 318 -8.37 2.43 30.25
N LEU A 319 -9.66 2.20 30.00
CA LEU A 319 -10.68 3.26 29.97
C LEU A 319 -11.29 3.41 31.37
N ILE A 320 -11.34 4.64 31.86
CA ILE A 320 -11.96 5.00 33.15
C ILE A 320 -13.04 6.05 32.96
N ASN A 321 -14.10 5.98 33.76
CA ASN A 321 -15.12 7.03 33.81
C ASN A 321 -14.77 8.10 34.86
N SER A 322 -15.65 9.09 35.05
CA SER A 322 -15.47 10.18 36.02
C SER A 322 -15.38 9.74 37.48
N GLN A 323 -15.74 8.49 37.79
CA GLN A 323 -15.66 7.91 39.14
C GLN A 323 -14.41 7.05 39.33
N GLY A 324 -13.56 6.93 38.31
CA GLY A 324 -12.38 6.05 38.33
C GLY A 324 -12.69 4.57 38.11
N GLU A 325 -13.92 4.21 37.74
CA GLU A 325 -14.29 2.82 37.41
C GLU A 325 -13.70 2.41 36.06
N ARG A 326 -13.02 1.25 36.01
CA ARG A 326 -12.67 0.57 34.77
C ARG A 326 -13.91 -0.10 34.17
N PHE A 327 -14.78 0.71 33.56
CA PHE A 327 -16.12 0.30 33.18
C PHE A 327 -16.17 -0.84 32.14
N MET A 328 -15.14 -1.05 31.32
CA MET A 328 -15.13 -2.14 30.34
C MET A 328 -15.13 -3.54 30.98
N GLU A 329 -14.73 -3.69 32.24
CA GLU A 329 -14.90 -4.97 32.95
C GLU A 329 -16.38 -5.33 33.17
N ARG A 330 -17.28 -4.34 33.12
CA ARG A 330 -18.72 -4.56 33.19
C ARG A 330 -19.35 -4.83 31.82
N TYR A 331 -18.91 -4.14 30.77
CA TYR A 331 -19.50 -4.28 29.43
C TYR A 331 -18.95 -5.48 28.65
N ALA A 332 -17.67 -5.80 28.80
CA ALA A 332 -17.01 -6.92 28.14
C ALA A 332 -16.12 -7.68 29.16
N PRO A 333 -16.71 -8.49 30.07
CA PRO A 333 -15.99 -9.04 31.23
C PRO A 333 -14.73 -9.85 30.92
N VAL A 334 -14.67 -10.45 29.72
CA VAL A 334 -13.52 -11.25 29.27
C VAL A 334 -12.52 -10.38 28.51
N ALA A 335 -12.97 -9.64 27.48
CA ALA A 335 -12.07 -8.85 26.62
C ALA A 335 -11.51 -7.62 27.34
N LYS A 336 -12.34 -6.95 28.18
CA LYS A 336 -12.01 -5.76 28.98
C LYS A 336 -11.43 -4.59 28.17
N ASP A 337 -11.70 -4.59 26.87
CA ASP A 337 -11.20 -3.68 25.85
C ASP A 337 -12.34 -2.90 25.21
#